data_AF-A0A417GLU1-F1
#
_entry.id   AF-A0A417GLU1-F1
#
_cell.length_a   1.000
_cell.length_b   1.000
_cell.length_c   1.000
_cell.angle_alpha   90.00
_cell.angle_beta   90.00
_cell.angle_gamma   90.00
#
_symmetry.space_group_name_H-M   'P 1'
#
loop_
_entity.id
_entity.type
_entity.pdbx_description
1 polymer ?
#
loop_
_entity_poly.entity_id
_entity_poly.type
_entity_poly.pdbx_seq_one_letter_code
_entity_poly.pdbx_strand_id
1 'polypeptide(L)'
;MTKPREKTREELTAEIEEGKKKIRQFENREKIIKQKLSIADGKELASEDIVKAAAQAGISERTVKNARRNLDTQIEVIRWGNQWYYRRNEAKSAK
;
A
#
# COMPACT_ATOMS: atom_id res chain seq x y z
N MET A 1 23.71 -23.53 -29.09
CA MET A 1 23.54 -22.16 -28.56
C MET A 1 22.41 -21.49 -29.33
N THR A 2 21.27 -21.22 -28.70
CA THR A 2 20.17 -20.50 -29.34
C THR A 2 20.50 -19.01 -29.40
N LYS A 3 20.47 -18.42 -30.59
CA LYS A 3 20.63 -16.97 -30.76
C LYS A 3 19.58 -16.22 -29.91
N PRO A 4 19.94 -15.14 -29.20
CA PRO A 4 18.94 -14.30 -28.54
C PRO A 4 18.01 -13.72 -29.59
N ARG A 5 16.69 -13.83 -29.38
CA ARG A 5 15.71 -13.11 -30.21
C ARG A 5 15.84 -11.61 -29.91
N GLU A 6 15.92 -10.79 -30.95
CA GLU A 6 15.73 -9.34 -30.81
C GLU A 6 14.26 -9.08 -30.48
N LYS A 7 13.99 -8.51 -29.31
CA LYS A 7 12.64 -8.08 -28.93
C LYS A 7 12.18 -6.97 -29.88
N THR A 8 10.95 -7.07 -30.35
CA THR A 8 10.33 -6.03 -31.15
C THR A 8 10.10 -4.77 -30.31
N ARG A 9 9.97 -3.61 -30.96
CA ARG A 9 9.66 -2.34 -30.29
C ARG A 9 8.37 -2.43 -29.44
N GLU A 10 7.40 -3.22 -29.90
CA GLU A 10 6.12 -3.47 -29.23
C GLU A 10 6.30 -4.29 -27.94
N GLU A 11 7.10 -5.36 -27.98
CA GLU A 11 7.43 -6.15 -26.79
C GLU A 11 8.18 -5.32 -25.73
N LEU A 12 9.11 -4.46 -26.16
CA LEU A 12 9.81 -3.54 -25.26
C LEU A 12 8.86 -2.54 -24.62
N THR A 13 7.90 -1.98 -25.37
CA THR A 13 6.91 -1.07 -24.81
C THR A 13 5.96 -1.76 -23.83
N ALA A 14 5.52 -2.98 -24.12
CA ALA A 14 4.64 -3.75 -23.24
C ALA A 14 5.33 -4.08 -21.90
N GLU A 15 6.60 -4.47 -21.94
CA GLU A 15 7.40 -4.76 -20.74
C GLU A 15 7.64 -3.49 -19.90
N ILE A 16 7.86 -2.34 -20.54
CA ILE A 16 7.96 -1.03 -19.87
C ILE A 16 6.63 -0.65 -19.21
N GLU A 17 5.49 -0.82 -19.90
CA GLU A 17 4.18 -0.53 -19.33
C GLU A 17 3.83 -1.46 -18.15
N GLU A 18 4.15 -2.75 -18.27
CA GLU A 18 3.98 -3.70 -17.17
C GLU A 18 4.86 -3.33 -15.97
N GLY A 19 6.11 -2.93 -16.23
CA GLY A 19 7.03 -2.42 -15.20
C GLY A 19 6.46 -1.21 -14.48
N LYS A 20 5.91 -0.23 -15.21
CA LYS A 20 5.24 0.95 -14.64
C LYS A 20 4.01 0.57 -13.81
N LYS A 21 3.20 -0.39 -14.27
CA LYS A 21 2.05 -0.90 -13.51
C LYS A 21 2.48 -1.52 -12.18
N LYS A 22 3.55 -2.32 -12.17
CA LYS A 22 4.10 -2.90 -10.94
C LYS A 22 4.59 -1.82 -9.98
N ILE A 23 5.36 -0.84 -10.47
CA ILE A 23 5.84 0.29 -9.64
C ILE A 23 4.66 1.02 -8.99
N ARG A 24 3.65 1.41 -9.78
CA ARG A 24 2.46 2.10 -9.27
C ARG A 24 1.68 1.26 -8.26
N GLN A 25 1.61 -0.06 -8.46
CA GLN A 25 0.99 -0.97 -7.49
C GLN A 25 1.76 -1.02 -6.18
N PHE A 26 3.10 -0.95 -6.18
CA PHE A 26 3.91 -0.92 -4.97
C PHE A 26 3.74 0.39 -4.20
N GLU A 27 3.74 1.54 -4.89
CA GLU A 27 3.51 2.85 -4.26
C GLU A 27 2.10 2.97 -3.67
N ASN A 28 1.08 2.43 -4.35
CA ASN A 28 -0.30 2.50 -3.88
C ASN A 28 -0.55 1.69 -2.60
N ARG A 29 0.29 0.71 -2.25
CA ARG A 29 0.02 -0.21 -1.11
C ARG A 29 -0.04 0.58 0.19
N GLU A 30 0.95 1.44 0.43
CA GLU A 30 1.06 2.21 1.67
C GLU A 30 0.32 3.53 1.63
N LYS A 31 0.15 4.10 0.43
CA LYS A 31 -0.42 5.43 0.23
C LYS A 31 -1.81 5.56 0.84
N ILE A 32 -2.65 4.53 0.72
CA ILE A 32 -4.04 4.59 1.21
C ILE A 32 -4.10 4.71 2.74
N ILE A 33 -3.26 3.96 3.46
CA ILE A 33 -3.20 3.98 4.94
C ILE A 33 -2.67 5.34 5.40
N LYS A 34 -1.57 5.82 4.79
CA LYS A 34 -1.00 7.14 5.11
C LYS A 34 -1.97 8.28 4.85
N GLN A 35 -2.63 8.26 3.68
CA GLN A 35 -3.58 9.29 3.29
C GLN A 35 -4.79 9.33 4.23
N LYS A 36 -5.36 8.17 4.57
CA LYS A 36 -6.52 8.12 5.49
C LYS A 36 -6.15 8.59 6.88
N LEU A 37 -5.02 8.14 7.43
CA LEU A 37 -4.53 8.63 8.72
C LEU A 37 -4.16 10.11 8.69
N SER A 38 -3.73 10.64 7.54
CA SER A 38 -3.47 12.07 7.39
C SER A 38 -4.74 12.91 7.35
N ILE A 39 -5.79 12.43 6.68
CA ILE A 39 -7.09 13.10 6.64
C ILE A 39 -7.74 13.09 8.03
N ALA A 40 -7.48 12.05 8.81
CA ALA A 40 -7.95 11.94 10.19
C ALA A 40 -7.10 12.75 11.19
N ASP A 41 -6.16 13.58 10.75
CA ASP A 41 -5.23 14.34 11.60
C ASP A 41 -4.49 13.47 12.63
N GLY A 42 -4.11 12.25 12.24
CA GLY A 42 -3.43 11.30 13.13
C GLY A 42 -4.33 10.63 14.17
N LYS A 43 -5.65 10.88 14.16
CA LYS A 43 -6.62 10.16 14.99
C LYS A 43 -6.67 8.68 14.61
N GLU A 44 -7.03 7.87 15.61
CA GLU A 44 -7.22 6.44 15.46
C GLU A 44 -8.35 6.14 14.47
N LEU A 45 -8.03 5.38 13.44
CA LEU A 45 -9.01 4.89 12.48
C LEU A 45 -9.20 3.41 12.66
N ALA A 46 -10.45 2.95 12.61
CA ALA A 46 -10.72 1.52 12.60
C ALA A 46 -10.08 0.87 11.36
N SER A 47 -9.47 -0.30 11.55
CA SER A 47 -8.92 -1.09 10.45
C SER A 47 -9.99 -1.37 9.39
N GLU A 48 -11.24 -1.55 9.80
CA GLU A 48 -12.35 -1.80 8.88
C GLU A 48 -12.57 -0.63 7.92
N ASP A 49 -12.52 0.61 8.40
CA ASP A 49 -12.75 1.80 7.58
C ASP A 49 -11.64 1.99 6.55
N ILE A 50 -10.40 1.65 6.94
CA ILE A 50 -9.25 1.66 6.03
C ILE A 50 -9.39 0.57 4.97
N VAL A 51 -9.83 -0.63 5.34
CA VAL A 51 -10.09 -1.73 4.39
C VAL A 51 -11.25 -1.39 3.45
N LYS A 52 -12.35 -0.81 3.96
CA LYS A 52 -13.49 -0.37 3.15
C LYS A 52 -13.07 0.71 2.15
N ALA A 53 -12.31 1.71 2.59
CA ALA A 53 -11.81 2.76 1.70
C ALA A 53 -10.82 2.23 0.66
N ALA A 54 -9.97 1.26 1.03
CA ALA A 54 -9.08 0.60 0.10
C ALA A 54 -9.86 -0.22 -0.94
N ALA A 55 -10.90 -0.95 -0.54
CA ALA A 55 -11.77 -1.70 -1.44
C ALA A 55 -12.47 -0.79 -2.45
N GLN A 56 -12.97 0.38 -2.02
CA GLN A 56 -13.53 1.40 -2.91
C GLN A 56 -12.50 1.93 -3.92
N ALA A 57 -11.22 1.96 -3.56
CA ALA A 57 -10.12 2.32 -4.45
C ALA A 57 -9.60 1.15 -5.31
N GLY A 58 -10.29 -0.01 -5.30
CA GLY A 58 -9.88 -1.21 -6.05
C GLY A 58 -8.68 -1.95 -5.45
N ILE A 59 -8.35 -1.69 -4.18
CA ILE A 59 -7.24 -2.31 -3.47
C ILE A 59 -7.75 -3.48 -2.62
N SER A 60 -7.16 -4.66 -2.81
CA SER A 60 -7.53 -5.85 -2.03
C SER A 60 -7.14 -5.73 -0.56
N GLU A 61 -7.91 -6.37 0.33
CA GLU A 61 -7.59 -6.43 1.76
C GLU A 61 -6.19 -7.02 2.01
N ARG A 62 -5.77 -8.01 1.21
CA ARG A 62 -4.41 -8.58 1.28
C ARG A 62 -3.34 -7.52 1.04
N THR A 63 -3.57 -6.60 0.10
CA THR A 63 -2.66 -5.48 -0.17
C THR A 63 -2.60 -4.52 1.02
N VAL A 64 -3.74 -4.22 1.66
CA VAL A 64 -3.80 -3.38 2.87
C VAL A 64 -3.05 -4.03 4.03
N LYS A 65 -3.24 -5.33 4.26
CA LYS A 65 -2.51 -6.08 5.30
C LYS A 65 -1.00 -6.12 5.06
N ASN A 66 -0.57 -6.26 3.80
CA ASN A 66 0.84 -6.18 3.45
C ASN A 66 1.41 -4.78 3.67
N ALA A 67 0.67 -3.74 3.26
CA ALA A 67 1.07 -2.36 3.52
C ALA A 67 1.19 -2.07 5.01
N ARG A 68 0.25 -2.56 5.83
CA ARG A 68 0.33 -2.48 7.30
C ARG A 68 1.65 -3.02 7.82
N ARG A 69 2.11 -4.19 7.33
CA ARG A 69 3.38 -4.80 7.75
C ARG A 69 4.59 -3.94 7.40
N ASN A 70 4.57 -3.29 6.24
CA ASN A 70 5.64 -2.37 5.85
C ASN A 70 5.63 -1.07 6.67
N LEU A 71 4.45 -0.67 7.17
CA LEU A 71 4.25 0.53 7.95
C LEU A 71 4.39 0.32 9.45
N ASP A 72 4.80 -0.86 9.94
CA ASP A 72 4.86 -1.18 11.38
C ASP A 72 5.79 -0.24 12.17
N THR A 73 6.72 0.43 11.48
CA THR A 73 7.53 1.51 12.05
C THR A 73 6.84 2.87 12.04
N GLN A 74 5.88 3.13 11.16
CA GLN A 74 5.22 4.43 10.98
C GLN A 74 3.81 4.51 11.57
N ILE A 75 3.16 3.36 11.81
CA ILE A 75 1.81 3.27 12.37
C ILE A 75 1.80 2.36 13.59
N GLU A 76 0.95 2.69 14.55
CA GLU A 76 0.63 1.82 15.68
C GLU A 76 -0.67 1.10 15.42
N VAL A 77 -0.72 -0.16 15.83
CA VAL A 77 -1.91 -1.01 15.74
C VAL A 77 -2.35 -1.35 17.16
N ILE A 78 -3.51 -0.81 17.56
CA ILE A 78 -4.07 -0.98 18.89
C ILE A 78 -5.31 -1.87 18.79
N ARG A 79 -5.49 -2.77 19.76
CA ARG A 79 -6.69 -3.59 19.86
C ARG A 79 -7.54 -3.12 21.02
N TRP A 80 -8.80 -2.79 20.74
CA TRP A 80 -9.81 -2.51 21.75
C TRP A 80 -11.00 -3.45 21.57
N GLY A 81 -11.16 -4.36 22.53
CA GLY A 81 -12.13 -5.46 22.44
C GLY A 81 -11.91 -6.31 21.18
N ASN A 82 -12.93 -6.34 20.31
CA ASN A 82 -12.91 -7.09 19.06
C ASN A 82 -12.46 -6.26 17.84
N GLN A 83 -12.16 -4.97 18.03
CA GLN A 83 -11.80 -4.06 16.94
C GLN A 83 -10.33 -3.67 16.98
N TRP A 84 -9.76 -3.52 15.79
CA TRP A 84 -8.39 -3.03 15.58
C TRP A 84 -8.42 -1.60 15.08
N TYR A 85 -7.54 -0.77 15.65
CA TYR A 85 -7.37 0.64 15.32
C TYR A 85 -5.95 0.89 14.84
N TYR A 86 -5.80 1.73 13.82
CA TYR A 86 -4.53 2.20 13.31
C TYR A 86 -4.36 3.67 13.67
N ARG A 87 -3.19 4.04 14.17
CA ARG A 87 -2.80 5.42 14.50
C ARG A 87 -1.45 5.73 13.88
N ARG A 88 -1.19 6.99 13.52
CA ARG A 88 0.16 7.41 13.11
C ARG A 88 1.11 7.39 14.32
N ASN A 89 2.31 6.85 14.14
CA ASN A 89 3.36 6.91 15.15
C ASN A 89 4.30 8.09 14.86
N GLU A 90 4.05 9.24 15.48
CA GLU A 90 4.88 10.43 15.25
C GLU A 90 6.32 10.26 15.75
N ALA A 91 6.52 9.51 16.84
CA ALA A 91 7.84 9.25 17.41
C ALA A 91 8.73 8.37 16.52
N LYS A 92 8.13 7.54 15.66
CA LYS A 92 8.86 6.59 14.80
C LYS A 92 8.83 6.95 13.30
N SER A 93 8.03 7.95 12.91
CA SER A 93 7.94 8.43 11.52
C SER A 93 9.09 9.34 11.08
N ALA A 94 9.95 9.78 12.01
CA ALA A 94 11.01 10.78 11.77
C ALA A 94 12.43 10.20 11.60
N LYS A 95 12.57 8.91 11.29
CA LYS A 95 13.87 8.22 11.21
C LYS A 95 14.20 7.75 9.80
#